data_AF-A0AAU5PI99-F1
#
_entry.id   AF-A0AAU5PI99-F1
#
_cell.length_a   1.000
_cell.length_b   1.000
_cell.length_c   1.000
_cell.angle_alpha   90.00
_cell.angle_beta   90.00
_cell.angle_gamma   90.00
#
_symmetry.space_group_name_H-M   'P 1'
#
loop_
_entity.id
_entity.type
_entity.pdbx_description
1 polymer ?
#
loop_
_entity_poly.entity_id
_entity_poly.type
_entity_poly.pdbx_seq_one_letter_code
_entity_poly.pdbx_strand_id
1 'polypeptide(L)'
;MNALITALSHVPPTAAYGIVVLAVLAESVLLIGAFVPTLTLLLTAGALARTGQLDLPLLIATAACAVVAGDFLGHRTGRAFGPRLRTGRLGRGLPDAVWQRTEALMARRGGQAVLFSRFLPVIRTLVPHLAGATRVSYLRIAPYSVVAAPLWAAVEAGTGYAATASLQRALTVGGPALAAAAVALAAILGGMKLRHRSRARVL
;
A
#
# COMPACT_ATOMS: atom_id res chain seq x y z
N MET A 1 11.77 -1.36 -7.33
CA MET A 1 11.73 -0.02 -6.73
C MET A 1 12.13 1.08 -7.72
N ASN A 2 13.20 0.91 -8.53
CA ASN A 2 13.61 1.90 -9.53
C ASN A 2 12.54 2.19 -10.61
N ALA A 3 11.89 1.18 -11.20
CA ALA A 3 10.92 1.40 -12.30
C ALA A 3 9.71 2.27 -11.91
N LEU A 4 9.23 2.15 -10.66
CA LEU A 4 8.05 2.86 -10.16
C LEU A 4 8.38 4.33 -9.84
N ILE A 5 9.58 4.58 -9.31
CA ILE A 5 10.09 5.94 -9.05
C ILE A 5 10.34 6.66 -10.38
N THR A 6 10.99 6.01 -11.35
CA THR A 6 11.26 6.61 -12.67
C THR A 6 9.97 6.87 -13.45
N ALA A 7 8.97 5.99 -13.35
CA ALA A 7 7.67 6.17 -13.99
C ALA A 7 6.88 7.33 -13.36
N LEU A 8 6.90 7.49 -12.04
CA LEU A 8 6.17 8.58 -11.36
C LEU A 8 6.89 9.93 -11.46
N SER A 9 8.21 9.96 -11.55
CA SER A 9 8.99 11.21 -11.59
C SER A 9 8.92 11.95 -12.94
N HIS A 10 8.53 11.27 -14.01
CA HIS A 10 8.37 11.86 -15.36
C HIS A 10 6.92 12.25 -15.68
N VAL A 11 6.01 11.98 -14.75
CA VAL A 11 4.57 12.17 -14.94
C VAL A 11 4.15 13.44 -14.21
N PRO A 12 3.38 14.34 -14.84
CA PRO A 12 2.92 15.55 -14.17
C PRO A 12 2.16 15.19 -12.88
N PRO A 13 2.23 16.02 -11.82
CA PRO A 13 1.64 15.71 -10.51
C PRO A 13 0.17 15.25 -10.58
N THR A 14 -0.60 15.84 -11.50
CA THR A 14 -2.00 15.47 -11.78
C THR A 14 -2.18 14.02 -12.21
N ALA A 15 -1.29 13.51 -13.06
CA ALA A 15 -1.34 12.14 -13.53
C ALA A 15 -0.82 11.14 -12.47
N ALA A 16 0.07 11.55 -11.57
CA ALA A 16 0.43 10.74 -10.40
C ALA A 16 -0.77 10.52 -9.45
N TYR A 17 -1.57 11.56 -9.16
CA TYR A 17 -2.81 11.39 -8.41
C TYR A 17 -3.83 10.51 -9.16
N GLY A 18 -3.92 10.67 -10.49
CA GLY A 18 -4.76 9.81 -11.33
C GLY A 18 -4.38 8.33 -11.23
N ILE A 19 -3.08 8.02 -11.26
CA ILE A 19 -2.57 6.65 -11.07
C ILE A 19 -2.96 6.10 -9.70
N VAL A 20 -2.83 6.90 -8.63
CA VAL A 20 -3.24 6.49 -7.27
C VAL A 20 -4.73 6.16 -7.24
N VAL A 21 -5.58 7.03 -7.78
CA VAL A 21 -7.03 6.81 -7.83
C VAL A 21 -7.36 5.53 -8.60
N LEU A 22 -6.81 5.37 -9.79
CA LEU A 22 -7.07 4.20 -10.64
C LEU A 22 -6.58 2.90 -10.00
N ALA A 23 -5.39 2.91 -9.39
CA ALA A 23 -4.82 1.75 -8.72
C ALA A 23 -5.67 1.33 -7.52
N VAL A 24 -6.03 2.29 -6.65
CA VAL A 24 -6.88 2.03 -5.48
C VAL A 24 -8.26 1.51 -5.89
N LEU A 25 -8.87 2.10 -6.93
CA LEU A 25 -10.17 1.65 -7.44
C LEU A 25 -10.07 0.26 -8.08
N ALA A 26 -9.03 0.00 -8.88
CA ALA A 26 -8.82 -1.30 -9.52
C ALA A 26 -8.62 -2.40 -8.48
N GLU A 27 -7.82 -2.16 -7.44
CA GLU A 27 -7.63 -3.11 -6.32
C GLU A 27 -8.97 -3.36 -5.60
N SER A 28 -9.72 -2.29 -5.34
CA SER A 28 -10.98 -2.35 -4.59
C SER A 28 -12.11 -3.02 -5.36
N VAL A 29 -12.16 -2.93 -6.70
CA VAL A 29 -13.26 -3.50 -7.50
C VAL A 29 -12.94 -4.90 -8.01
N LEU A 30 -11.70 -5.14 -8.42
CA LEU A 30 -11.36 -6.39 -9.09
C LEU A 30 -11.06 -7.52 -8.09
N LEU A 31 -11.00 -7.22 -6.78
CA LEU A 31 -10.45 -8.13 -5.75
C LEU A 31 -9.03 -8.60 -6.09
N ILE A 32 -8.36 -7.88 -6.99
CA ILE A 32 -6.99 -8.13 -7.43
C ILE A 32 -6.04 -7.45 -6.42
N GLY A 33 -6.24 -7.73 -5.13
CA GLY A 33 -5.31 -7.31 -4.06
C GLY A 33 -3.89 -7.87 -4.25
N ALA A 34 -3.73 -8.90 -5.10
CA ALA A 34 -2.45 -9.54 -5.38
C ALA A 34 -1.64 -8.90 -6.53
N PHE A 35 -2.26 -8.13 -7.45
CA PHE A 35 -1.57 -7.67 -8.66
C PHE A 35 -1.26 -6.17 -8.68
N VAL A 36 -1.98 -5.36 -7.90
CA VAL A 36 -1.69 -3.92 -7.74
C VAL A 36 -1.27 -3.66 -6.29
N PRO A 37 0.03 -3.60 -5.98
CA PRO A 37 0.51 -3.34 -4.63
C PRO A 37 0.33 -1.86 -4.27
N THR A 38 -0.89 -1.49 -3.88
CA THR A 38 -1.25 -0.13 -3.45
C THR A 38 -0.40 0.35 -2.27
N LEU A 39 0.01 -0.57 -1.39
CA LEU A 39 0.97 -0.27 -0.32
C LEU A 39 2.27 0.30 -0.88
N THR A 40 2.85 -0.35 -1.89
CA THR A 40 4.09 0.13 -2.52
C THR A 40 3.85 1.47 -3.23
N LEU A 41 2.69 1.64 -3.86
CA LEU A 41 2.32 2.88 -4.55
C LEU A 41 2.21 4.07 -3.58
N LEU A 42 1.47 3.92 -2.47
CA LEU A 42 1.28 4.99 -1.49
C LEU A 42 2.56 5.30 -0.70
N LEU A 43 3.37 4.28 -0.37
CA LEU A 43 4.70 4.50 0.20
C LEU A 43 5.58 5.31 -0.76
N THR A 44 5.56 4.98 -2.05
CA THR A 44 6.35 5.70 -3.07
C THR A 44 5.82 7.12 -3.27
N ALA A 45 4.50 7.31 -3.35
CA ALA A 45 3.89 8.63 -3.48
C ALA A 45 4.16 9.51 -2.25
N GLY A 46 4.16 8.94 -1.05
CA GLY A 46 4.57 9.61 0.18
C GLY A 46 6.03 10.06 0.16
N ALA A 47 6.93 9.21 -0.36
CA ALA A 47 8.33 9.57 -0.59
C ALA A 47 8.50 10.73 -1.57
N LEU A 48 7.71 10.75 -2.66
CA LEU A 48 7.69 11.86 -3.64
C LEU A 48 7.09 13.14 -3.05
N ALA A 49 6.14 13.03 -2.12
CA ALA A 49 5.63 14.18 -1.40
C ALA A 49 6.72 14.82 -0.51
N ARG A 50 7.66 14.02 0.02
CA ARG A 50 8.79 14.54 0.80
C ARG A 50 9.77 15.35 -0.04
N THR A 51 9.95 14.99 -1.31
CA THR A 51 10.82 15.71 -2.26
C THR A 51 10.12 16.91 -2.92
N GLY A 52 8.88 17.21 -2.54
CA GLY A 52 8.11 18.36 -3.04
C GLY A 52 7.45 18.13 -4.40
N GLN A 53 7.46 16.91 -4.93
CA GLN A 53 6.81 16.60 -6.21
C GLN A 53 5.29 16.40 -6.06
N LEU A 54 4.84 15.98 -4.88
CA LEU A 54 3.43 15.82 -4.52
C LEU A 54 3.12 16.56 -3.22
N ASP A 55 1.85 16.91 -3.03
CA ASP A 55 1.34 17.48 -1.79
C ASP A 55 0.77 16.34 -0.93
N LEU A 56 1.29 16.18 0.29
CA LEU A 56 0.92 15.06 1.16
C LEU A 56 -0.55 15.13 1.60
N PRO A 57 -1.10 16.28 2.07
CA PRO A 57 -2.53 16.42 2.33
C PRO A 57 -3.42 16.05 1.13
N LEU A 58 -3.07 16.52 -0.07
CA LEU A 58 -3.81 16.23 -1.29
C LEU A 58 -3.72 14.75 -1.68
N LEU A 59 -2.57 14.12 -1.49
CA LEU A 59 -2.38 12.68 -1.69
C LEU A 59 -3.27 11.87 -0.73
N ILE A 60 -3.33 12.25 0.54
CA ILE A 60 -4.18 11.60 1.54
C ILE A 60 -5.66 11.77 1.18
N ALA A 61 -6.08 12.98 0.80
CA ALA A 61 -7.46 13.27 0.42
C ALA A 61 -7.88 12.50 -0.85
N THR A 62 -7.04 12.50 -1.88
CA THR A 62 -7.31 11.79 -3.15
C THR A 62 -7.39 10.28 -2.94
N ALA A 63 -6.45 9.71 -2.18
CA ALA A 63 -6.49 8.30 -1.81
C ALA A 63 -7.74 7.97 -0.99
N ALA A 64 -8.09 8.80 0.01
CA ALA A 64 -9.28 8.57 0.83
C ALA A 64 -10.57 8.59 0.01
N CYS A 65 -10.73 9.54 -0.93
CA CYS A 65 -11.86 9.59 -1.84
C CYS A 65 -11.94 8.34 -2.74
N ALA A 66 -10.80 7.92 -3.31
CA ALA A 66 -10.73 6.71 -4.13
C ALA A 66 -11.14 5.46 -3.34
N VAL A 67 -10.74 5.38 -2.07
CA VAL A 67 -11.13 4.29 -1.17
C VAL A 67 -12.63 4.28 -0.92
N VAL A 68 -13.22 5.41 -0.53
CA VAL A 68 -14.66 5.47 -0.24
C VAL A 68 -15.48 5.12 -1.48
N ALA A 69 -15.05 5.60 -2.65
CA ALA A 69 -15.66 5.21 -3.93
C ALA A 69 -15.47 3.71 -4.22
N GLY A 70 -14.28 3.17 -3.96
CA GLY A 70 -13.96 1.75 -4.10
C GLY A 70 -14.81 0.86 -3.18
N ASP A 71 -14.99 1.23 -1.92
CA ASP A 71 -15.81 0.53 -0.94
C ASP A 71 -17.29 0.54 -1.35
N PHE A 72 -17.78 1.66 -1.91
CA PHE A 72 -19.12 1.74 -2.47
C PHE A 72 -19.31 0.80 -3.66
N LEU A 73 -18.35 0.80 -4.59
CA LEU A 73 -18.39 -0.10 -5.75
C LEU A 73 -18.28 -1.57 -5.33
N GLY A 74 -17.36 -1.89 -4.42
CA GLY A 74 -17.20 -3.22 -3.83
C GLY A 74 -18.45 -3.72 -3.10
N HIS A 75 -19.14 -2.83 -2.39
CA HIS A 75 -20.43 -3.14 -1.79
C HIS A 75 -21.50 -3.47 -2.84
N ARG A 76 -21.56 -2.67 -3.92
CA ARG A 76 -22.50 -2.88 -5.03
C ARG A 76 -22.22 -4.18 -5.78
N THR A 77 -20.97 -4.47 -6.11
CA THR A 77 -20.57 -5.73 -6.75
C THR A 77 -20.88 -6.91 -5.83
N GLY A 78 -20.52 -6.82 -4.55
CA GLY A 78 -20.87 -7.82 -3.54
C GLY A 78 -22.37 -8.09 -3.45
N ARG A 79 -23.20 -7.05 -3.49
CA ARG A 79 -24.66 -7.18 -3.45
C ARG A 79 -25.24 -7.81 -4.72
N ALA A 80 -24.68 -7.50 -5.88
CA ALA A 80 -25.11 -8.06 -7.16
C ALA A 80 -24.70 -9.53 -7.31
N PHE A 81 -23.45 -9.87 -6.96
CA PHE A 81 -22.89 -11.20 -7.15
C PHE A 81 -23.11 -12.13 -5.95
N GLY A 82 -23.37 -11.62 -4.75
CA GLY A 82 -23.55 -12.40 -3.52
C GLY A 82 -24.56 -13.56 -3.61
N PRO A 83 -25.79 -13.35 -4.13
CA PRO A 83 -26.76 -14.42 -4.31
C PRO A 83 -26.26 -15.51 -5.29
N ARG A 84 -25.57 -15.12 -6.36
CA ARG A 84 -25.01 -16.05 -7.36
C ARG A 84 -23.78 -16.79 -6.82
N LEU A 85 -22.99 -16.15 -5.95
CA LEU A 85 -21.89 -16.78 -5.25
C LEU A 85 -22.41 -17.85 -4.30
N ARG A 86 -23.49 -17.58 -3.55
CA ARG A 86 -24.09 -18.56 -2.62
C ARG A 86 -24.69 -19.78 -3.33
N THR A 87 -25.31 -19.60 -4.50
CA THR A 87 -25.97 -20.69 -5.24
C THR A 87 -25.11 -21.33 -6.35
N GLY A 88 -23.98 -20.71 -6.70
CA GLY A 88 -23.09 -21.15 -7.78
C GLY A 88 -22.06 -22.22 -7.39
N ARG A 89 -21.26 -22.67 -8.36
CA ARG A 89 -20.22 -23.70 -8.19
C ARG A 89 -19.15 -23.35 -7.13
N LEU A 90 -18.82 -22.06 -6.96
CA LEU A 90 -17.86 -21.59 -5.95
C LEU A 90 -18.48 -21.55 -4.54
N GLY A 91 -19.76 -21.24 -4.40
CA GLY A 91 -20.45 -21.23 -3.09
C GLY A 91 -20.69 -22.61 -2.52
N ARG A 92 -20.88 -23.63 -3.39
CA ARG A 92 -20.98 -25.03 -2.95
C ARG A 92 -19.73 -25.54 -2.22
N GLY A 93 -18.58 -24.90 -2.42
CA GLY A 93 -17.34 -25.22 -1.69
C GLY A 93 -17.23 -24.57 -0.31
N LEU A 94 -18.09 -23.59 0.01
CA LEU A 94 -18.05 -22.89 1.29
C LEU A 94 -19.14 -23.42 2.22
N PRO A 95 -18.82 -23.88 3.45
CA PRO A 95 -19.83 -24.40 4.36
C PRO A 95 -20.88 -23.33 4.72
N ASP A 96 -22.15 -23.72 4.79
CA ASP A 96 -23.25 -22.81 5.19
C ASP A 96 -23.00 -22.15 6.55
N ALA A 97 -22.34 -22.87 7.46
CA ALA A 97 -21.93 -22.33 8.77
C ALA A 97 -21.01 -21.11 8.65
N VAL A 98 -20.13 -21.05 7.64
CA VAL A 98 -19.26 -19.88 7.38
C VAL A 98 -20.08 -18.70 6.87
N TRP A 99 -21.08 -18.96 6.02
CA TRP A 99 -21.99 -17.92 5.55
C TRP A 99 -22.82 -17.32 6.68
N GLN A 100 -23.43 -18.16 7.51
CA GLN A 100 -24.21 -17.71 8.66
C GLN A 100 -23.37 -16.88 9.65
N ARG A 101 -22.13 -17.31 9.91
CA ARG A 101 -21.19 -16.53 10.75
C ARG A 101 -20.86 -15.18 10.13
N THR A 102 -20.62 -15.13 8.83
CA THR A 102 -20.32 -13.89 8.10
C THR A 102 -21.51 -12.94 8.13
N GLU A 103 -22.73 -13.44 7.90
CA GLU A 103 -23.97 -12.66 7.96
C GLU A 103 -24.23 -12.13 9.37
N ALA A 104 -24.09 -12.96 10.40
CA ALA A 104 -24.21 -12.53 11.80
C ALA A 104 -23.15 -11.47 12.18
N LEU A 105 -21.91 -11.65 11.73
CA LEU A 105 -20.82 -10.69 11.96
C LEU A 105 -21.09 -9.35 11.26
N MET A 106 -21.47 -9.38 9.98
CA MET A 106 -21.76 -8.16 9.22
C MET A 106 -23.01 -7.44 9.75
N ALA A 107 -24.04 -8.18 10.16
CA ALA A 107 -25.23 -7.62 10.77
C ALA A 107 -24.93 -6.90 12.09
N ARG A 108 -24.07 -7.48 12.94
CA ARG A 108 -23.74 -6.91 14.27
C ARG A 108 -22.62 -5.88 14.23
N ARG A 109 -21.58 -6.11 13.43
CA ARG A 109 -20.30 -5.37 13.47
C ARG A 109 -19.79 -4.95 12.08
N GLY A 110 -20.62 -4.94 11.04
CA GLY A 110 -20.17 -4.62 9.67
C GLY A 110 -19.42 -3.29 9.53
N GLY A 111 -19.84 -2.24 10.25
CA GLY A 111 -19.13 -0.96 10.27
C GLY A 111 -17.73 -1.04 10.88
N GLN A 112 -17.64 -1.62 12.09
CA GLN A 112 -16.34 -1.86 12.75
C GLN A 112 -15.44 -2.76 11.91
N ALA A 113 -16.01 -3.78 11.26
CA ALA A 113 -15.28 -4.66 10.37
C ALA A 113 -14.64 -3.87 9.22
N VAL A 114 -15.36 -2.92 8.60
CA VAL A 114 -14.78 -2.04 7.57
C VAL A 114 -13.62 -1.23 8.13
N LEU A 115 -13.79 -0.60 9.29
CA LEU A 115 -12.74 0.20 9.92
C LEU A 115 -11.46 -0.60 10.19
N PHE A 116 -11.56 -1.75 10.86
CA PHE A 116 -10.39 -2.55 11.23
C PHE A 116 -9.79 -3.31 10.04
N SER A 117 -10.63 -3.76 9.11
CA SER A 117 -10.16 -4.47 7.91
C SER A 117 -9.20 -3.64 7.09
N ARG A 118 -9.31 -2.31 7.13
CA ARG A 118 -8.51 -1.36 6.36
C ARG A 118 -7.00 -1.56 6.55
N PHE A 119 -6.58 -2.02 7.73
CA PHE A 119 -5.17 -2.26 8.08
C PHE A 119 -4.69 -3.68 7.72
N LEU A 120 -5.55 -4.50 7.12
CA LEU A 120 -5.28 -5.87 6.71
C LEU A 120 -5.40 -5.95 5.18
N PRO A 121 -4.28 -5.97 4.42
CA PRO A 121 -4.28 -5.77 2.97
C PRO A 121 -5.24 -6.66 2.17
N VAL A 122 -5.38 -7.93 2.56
CA VAL A 122 -6.30 -8.86 1.91
C VAL A 122 -7.74 -8.67 2.37
N ILE A 123 -7.94 -8.33 3.64
CA ILE A 123 -9.28 -8.30 4.24
C ILE A 123 -10.00 -6.99 3.89
N ARG A 124 -9.26 -5.88 3.73
CA ARG A 124 -9.84 -4.55 3.41
C ARG A 124 -10.65 -4.54 2.11
N THR A 125 -10.24 -5.32 1.11
CA THR A 125 -10.95 -5.39 -0.17
C THR A 125 -12.13 -6.36 -0.10
N LEU A 126 -12.06 -7.38 0.76
CA LEU A 126 -13.11 -8.37 0.92
C LEU A 126 -14.31 -7.86 1.73
N VAL A 127 -14.08 -7.09 2.80
CA VAL A 127 -15.16 -6.69 3.72
C VAL A 127 -16.27 -5.87 3.06
N PRO A 128 -16.01 -4.86 2.22
CA PRO A 128 -17.07 -4.15 1.50
C PRO A 128 -17.91 -5.08 0.63
N HIS A 129 -17.27 -6.05 -0.05
CA HIS A 129 -17.97 -7.05 -0.85
C HIS A 129 -18.81 -8.00 0.00
N LEU A 130 -18.28 -8.47 1.14
CA LEU A 130 -19.03 -9.32 2.06
C LEU A 130 -20.22 -8.58 2.67
N ALA A 131 -20.08 -7.30 3.01
CA ALA A 131 -21.17 -6.46 3.47
C ALA A 131 -22.26 -6.31 2.39
N GLY A 132 -21.87 -6.18 1.12
CA GLY A 132 -22.77 -6.23 -0.02
C GLY A 132 -23.49 -7.57 -0.18
N ALA A 133 -22.73 -8.67 -0.15
CA ALA A 133 -23.23 -10.03 -0.33
C ALA A 133 -24.22 -10.46 0.76
N THR A 134 -23.99 -9.99 2.00
CA THR A 134 -24.87 -10.20 3.16
C THR A 134 -25.99 -9.17 3.28
N ARG A 135 -26.18 -8.33 2.24
CA ARG A 135 -27.25 -7.32 2.12
C ARG A 135 -27.29 -6.26 3.22
N VAL A 136 -26.20 -6.07 3.96
CA VAL A 136 -26.09 -4.93 4.90
C VAL A 136 -26.18 -3.62 4.12
N SER A 137 -26.89 -2.63 4.67
CA SER A 137 -27.00 -1.32 4.02
C SER A 137 -25.65 -0.60 3.97
N TYR A 138 -25.30 -0.01 2.82
CA TYR A 138 -24.08 0.80 2.68
C TYR A 138 -24.03 1.94 3.69
N LEU A 139 -25.19 2.53 4.04
CA LEU A 139 -25.29 3.61 5.03
C LEU A 139 -24.80 3.19 6.43
N ARG A 140 -24.84 1.90 6.76
CA ARG A 140 -24.33 1.39 8.05
C ARG A 140 -22.80 1.31 8.07
N ILE A 141 -22.15 1.16 6.92
CA ILE A 141 -20.70 1.00 6.80
C ILE A 141 -19.98 2.26 6.32
N ALA A 142 -20.67 3.14 5.58
CA ALA A 142 -20.11 4.35 4.98
C ALA A 142 -19.41 5.27 5.99
N PRO A 143 -19.96 5.58 7.18
CA PRO A 143 -19.27 6.42 8.16
C PRO A 143 -17.93 5.84 8.60
N TYR A 144 -17.86 4.51 8.73
CA TYR A 144 -16.63 3.81 9.11
C TYR A 144 -15.60 3.84 7.98
N SER A 145 -16.03 3.68 6.72
CA SER A 145 -15.15 3.84 5.56
C SER A 145 -14.58 5.26 5.46
N VAL A 146 -15.43 6.29 5.63
CA VAL A 146 -15.04 7.70 5.58
C VAL A 146 -14.01 8.06 6.66
N VAL A 147 -14.07 7.42 7.83
CA VAL A 147 -13.06 7.61 8.89
C VAL A 147 -11.82 6.76 8.64
N ALA A 148 -11.98 5.50 8.21
CA ALA A 148 -10.88 4.57 8.01
C ALA A 148 -9.97 4.98 6.84
N ALA A 149 -10.57 5.49 5.75
CA ALA A 149 -9.89 5.83 4.52
C ALA A 149 -8.77 6.87 4.71
N PRO A 150 -9.00 8.06 5.32
CA PRO A 150 -7.95 9.04 5.55
C PRO A 150 -6.93 8.56 6.58
N LEU A 151 -7.34 7.84 7.64
CA LEU A 151 -6.41 7.28 8.62
C LEU A 151 -5.43 6.31 7.97
N TRP A 152 -5.93 5.39 7.17
CA TRP A 152 -5.11 4.44 6.45
C TRP A 152 -4.21 5.11 5.42
N ALA A 153 -4.74 6.05 4.63
CA ALA A 153 -3.96 6.79 3.64
C ALA A 153 -2.84 7.61 4.31
N ALA A 154 -3.13 8.24 5.46
CA ALA A 154 -2.14 8.96 6.25
C ALA A 154 -1.06 8.02 6.81
N VAL A 155 -1.42 6.81 7.26
CA VAL A 155 -0.46 5.81 7.73
C VAL A 155 0.46 5.37 6.58
N GLU A 156 -0.08 4.94 5.43
CA GLU A 156 0.75 4.45 4.33
C GLU A 156 1.58 5.57 3.68
N ALA A 157 0.95 6.68 3.26
CA ALA A 157 1.68 7.80 2.65
C ALA A 157 2.62 8.50 3.65
N GLY A 158 2.18 8.67 4.90
CA GLY A 158 3.01 9.25 5.96
C GLY A 158 4.21 8.37 6.32
N THR A 159 4.06 7.04 6.30
CA THR A 159 5.19 6.12 6.47
C THR A 159 6.21 6.29 5.34
N GLY A 160 5.76 6.38 4.09
CA GLY A 160 6.63 6.67 2.94
C GLY A 160 7.38 7.99 3.11
N TYR A 161 6.64 9.05 3.46
CA TYR A 161 7.19 10.40 3.71
C TYR A 161 8.25 10.41 4.82
N ALA A 162 7.95 9.78 5.96
CA ALA A 162 8.85 9.72 7.12
C ALA A 162 10.05 8.79 6.91
N ALA A 163 9.85 7.67 6.21
CA ALA A 163 10.92 6.74 5.85
C ALA A 163 11.94 7.42 4.93
N THR A 164 11.50 8.22 3.95
CA THR A 164 12.40 9.03 3.11
C THR A 164 13.20 10.03 3.92
N ALA A 165 12.57 10.71 4.89
CA ALA A 165 13.28 11.63 5.77
C ALA A 165 14.35 10.95 6.65
N SER A 166 14.06 9.71 7.08
CA SER A 166 14.98 8.90 7.89
C SER A 166 16.11 8.33 7.05
N LEU A 167 15.82 7.89 5.81
CA LEU A 167 16.81 7.43 4.86
C LEU A 167 17.75 8.57 4.45
N GLN A 168 17.21 9.76 4.16
CA GLN A 168 18.02 10.94 3.90
C GLN A 168 18.92 11.28 5.10
N ARG A 169 18.40 11.28 6.32
CA ARG A 169 19.21 11.50 7.54
C ARG A 169 20.28 10.43 7.74
N ALA A 170 19.95 9.16 7.53
CA ALA A 170 20.91 8.06 7.63
C ALA A 170 22.01 8.16 6.55
N LEU A 171 21.67 8.62 5.35
CA LEU A 171 22.63 8.83 4.27
C LEU A 171 23.45 10.11 4.44
N THR A 172 22.90 11.18 5.02
CA THR A 172 23.67 12.41 5.28
C THR A 172 24.60 12.28 6.50
N VAL A 173 24.18 11.54 7.53
CA VAL A 173 24.99 11.32 8.76
C VAL A 173 25.88 10.09 8.63
N GLY A 174 25.37 8.98 8.10
CA GLY A 174 26.11 7.72 7.95
C GLY A 174 26.86 7.57 6.63
N GLY A 175 26.46 8.30 5.58
CA GLY A 175 27.13 8.28 4.27
C GLY A 175 28.60 8.71 4.31
N PRO A 176 28.98 9.80 5.00
CA PRO A 176 30.38 10.19 5.15
C PRO A 176 31.21 9.14 5.89
N ALA A 177 30.63 8.49 6.91
CA ALA A 177 31.30 7.46 7.69
C ALA A 177 31.52 6.16 6.89
N LEU A 178 30.52 5.72 6.10
CA LEU A 178 30.63 4.57 5.21
C LEU A 178 31.59 4.84 4.04
N ALA A 179 31.58 6.05 3.48
CA ALA A 179 32.51 6.46 2.44
C ALA A 179 33.96 6.50 2.97
N ALA A 180 34.18 7.05 4.17
CA ALA A 180 35.49 7.06 4.81
C ALA A 180 35.99 5.64 5.12
N ALA A 181 35.13 4.74 5.60
CA ALA A 181 35.47 3.35 5.85
C ALA A 181 35.84 2.60 4.56
N ALA A 182 35.11 2.83 3.46
CA ALA A 182 35.42 2.24 2.16
C ALA A 182 36.76 2.74 1.59
N VAL A 183 37.06 4.03 1.73
CA VAL A 183 38.36 4.62 1.30
C VAL A 183 39.51 4.06 2.14
N ALA A 184 39.34 3.97 3.47
CA ALA A 184 40.35 3.39 4.36
C ALA A 184 40.61 1.92 4.03
N LEU A 185 39.56 1.13 3.77
CA LEU A 185 39.71 -0.27 3.39
C LEU A 185 40.41 -0.43 2.03
N ALA A 186 40.07 0.41 1.04
CA ALA A 186 40.74 0.42 -0.26
C ALA A 186 42.23 0.81 -0.14
N ALA A 187 42.57 1.76 0.72
CA ALA A 187 43.95 2.16 0.99
C ALA A 187 44.75 1.04 1.69
N ILE A 188 44.15 0.33 2.65
CA ILE A 188 44.76 -0.81 3.34
C ILE A 188 45.00 -1.95 2.35
N LEU A 189 44.00 -2.33 1.56
CA LEU A 189 44.12 -3.40 0.56
C LEU A 189 45.12 -3.04 -0.55
N GLY A 190 45.12 -1.78 -1.02
CA GLY A 190 46.09 -1.26 -1.97
C GLY A 190 47.52 -1.28 -1.42
N GLY A 191 47.71 -0.83 -0.18
CA GLY A 191 48.98 -0.84 0.52
C GLY A 191 49.52 -2.27 0.77
N MET A 192 48.64 -3.21 1.12
CA MET A 192 49.00 -4.62 1.27
C MET A 192 49.44 -5.23 -0.07
N LYS A 193 48.73 -4.93 -1.16
CA LYS A 193 49.04 -5.44 -2.50
C LYS A 193 50.35 -4.85 -3.05
N LEU A 194 50.64 -3.58 -2.77
CA LEU A 194 51.91 -2.92 -3.12
C LEU A 194 53.09 -3.47 -2.31
N ARG A 195 52.90 -3.76 -1.01
CA ARG A 195 53.90 -4.44 -0.16
C ARG A 195 54.19 -5.87 -0.61
N HIS A 196 53.17 -6.60 -1.08
CA HIS A 196 53.37 -7.95 -1.61
C HIS A 196 54.12 -7.94 -2.95
N ARG A 197 53.86 -6.97 -3.83
CA ARG A 197 54.55 -6.84 -5.12
C ARG A 197 56.00 -6.37 -5.00
N SER A 198 56.33 -5.59 -3.97
CA SER A 198 57.72 -5.17 -3.70
C SER A 198 58.56 -6.29 -3.08
N ARG A 199 57.97 -7.16 -2.25
CA ARG A 199 58.68 -8.36 -1.74
C ARG A 199 58.93 -9.45 -2.80
N ALA A 200 58.09 -9.53 -3.83
CA ALA A 200 58.25 -10.49 -4.94
C ALA A 200 59.23 -10.05 -6.05
N ARG A 201 59.76 -8.82 -6.00
CA ARG A 201 60.78 -8.31 -6.94
C ARG A 201 62.21 -8.30 -6.37
N VAL A 202 62.39 -8.69 -5.11
CA VAL A 202 63.68 -8.68 -4.40
C VAL A 202 64.24 -10.10 -4.20
N LEU A 203 63.55 -11.12 -4.71
CA LEU A 203 64.04 -12.49 -4.90
C LEU A 203 64.26 -12.72 -6.40
#